data_AF-A0A516GEL7-F1
#
_entry.id   AF-A0A516GEL7-F1
#
_cell.length_a   1.000
_cell.length_b   1.000
_cell.length_c   1.000
_cell.angle_alpha   90.00
_cell.angle_beta   90.00
_cell.angle_gamma   90.00
#
_symmetry.space_group_name_H-M   'P 1'
#
loop_
_entity.id
_entity.type
_entity.pdbx_description
1 polymer ?
#
loop_
_entity_poly.entity_id
_entity_poly.type
_entity_poly.pdbx_seq_one_letter_code
_entity_poly.pdbx_strand_id
1 'polypeptide(L)'
;MTWRISVLTDPPPVEDTVPAAETAHPEEYLPGRIDLDVPSNVATDTEWDSYLNSLGTTDAPAHHPETTDAAPFDTVPIGSGDLDAGLALAALVRETLGPLEYTDAELDHIFEREMAARESVVPVGRLAQVNAMALEFYEDRFATNGWARDYLSGRFGQDVAGHPHIHPGYAPAGRTTLLDHLRDRGVSDLELTQTGLATTTRHGRLIDRFRDRALFPIHDTRGHVLGFIGRRNPEHTDNTPHAGPKYLNTPSTPLFNKGDQLYGLVADLLASGATPVLVEGPMDAHAVTLAGHGRYVGVAPLGTALTETQARQLAAYSPSPLVATDADLPGRLAAERDHWLLSQHNLTPLTPTLPPGSDPADLLERRGPDVLRRVIDDARPLAETLLEERLANLPPAQALPAAATVLATHSPTSWDPGTASIAETLGITQKEAHRTLHKAIQTWHTDPRRVVATQLDNTHDVKTRMEERDAQAPEARWVAVATQIDSRLPHEADWPALARVMQQLHNEGHDVAVLAQKTVAEEPLADRSAQDLRYRLITELPSGHVAPRPTNDPTKSRAIDLERRSRLSVASHPDQLGPSR
;
A
#
# COMPACT_ATOMS: atom_id res chain seq x y z
N MET A 1 48.58 7.99 15.68
CA MET A 1 49.44 8.78 16.59
C MET A 1 48.53 9.71 17.39
N THR A 2 48.98 10.15 18.56
CA THR A 2 48.17 10.91 19.56
C THR A 2 48.96 12.18 19.97
N TRP A 3 48.36 13.07 20.79
CA TRP A 3 48.73 14.47 21.13
C TRP A 3 48.15 15.49 20.12
N ARG A 4 47.24 16.44 20.44
CA ARG A 4 46.74 17.08 21.70
C ARG A 4 47.77 17.99 22.38
N ILE A 5 47.50 19.22 22.82
CA ILE A 5 46.24 19.99 23.07
C ILE A 5 46.11 21.18 22.04
N SER A 6 45.39 22.31 22.16
CA SER A 6 44.64 23.02 23.23
C SER A 6 43.46 23.87 22.68
N VAL A 7 42.87 24.77 23.48
CA VAL A 7 41.75 25.70 23.18
C VAL A 7 42.09 27.12 23.68
N LEU A 8 41.50 28.18 23.09
CA LEU A 8 41.23 29.45 23.79
C LEU A 8 39.97 30.16 23.25
N THR A 9 39.35 31.00 24.08
CA THR A 9 38.12 31.78 23.85
C THR A 9 38.42 33.28 23.78
N ASP A 10 37.55 34.09 23.14
CA ASP A 10 37.15 35.43 23.63
C ASP A 10 35.95 36.03 22.85
N PRO A 11 35.29 37.11 23.33
CA PRO A 11 33.91 37.49 22.97
C PRO A 11 33.78 38.53 21.83
N PRO A 12 32.55 38.79 21.32
CA PRO A 12 32.28 39.86 20.35
C PRO A 12 32.37 41.28 20.97
N PRO A 13 32.70 42.31 20.16
CA PRO A 13 32.72 43.70 20.60
C PRO A 13 31.30 44.30 20.71
N VAL A 14 31.19 45.39 21.48
CA VAL A 14 29.94 46.13 21.77
C VAL A 14 29.83 47.37 20.88
N GLU A 15 28.60 47.83 20.65
CA GLU A 15 28.27 49.08 19.94
C GLU A 15 28.81 50.33 20.65
N ASP A 16 28.98 51.43 19.91
CA ASP A 16 29.08 52.77 20.48
C ASP A 16 28.38 53.81 19.58
N THR A 17 27.76 54.82 20.20
CA THR A 17 26.70 55.66 19.58
C THR A 17 27.21 56.95 18.94
N VAL A 18 26.55 57.47 17.87
CA VAL A 18 26.10 58.89 17.75
C VAL A 18 24.91 59.01 16.74
N PRO A 19 24.26 60.18 16.42
CA PRO A 19 22.83 60.36 16.65
C PRO A 19 21.96 60.57 15.38
N ALA A 20 20.67 60.87 15.57
CA ALA A 20 19.69 61.14 14.51
C ALA A 20 19.42 62.65 14.26
N ALA A 21 19.15 62.99 12.98
CA ALA A 21 18.49 64.20 12.49
C ALA A 21 17.94 63.91 11.07
N GLU A 22 16.63 63.85 10.86
CA GLU A 22 15.76 64.92 10.32
C GLU A 22 15.70 65.07 8.78
N THR A 23 14.60 64.52 8.22
CA THR A 23 13.76 65.07 7.13
C THR A 23 14.21 65.18 5.65
N ALA A 24 13.23 64.88 4.79
CA ALA A 24 12.97 65.35 3.42
C ALA A 24 13.61 64.61 2.21
N HIS A 25 12.76 64.39 1.20
CA HIS A 25 13.08 63.85 -0.14
C HIS A 25 13.62 64.97 -1.07
N PRO A 26 14.22 64.64 -2.22
CA PRO A 26 13.40 64.34 -3.41
C PRO A 26 13.85 63.10 -4.21
N GLU A 27 13.05 62.75 -5.22
CA GLU A 27 13.30 61.73 -6.25
C GLU A 27 14.38 62.18 -7.26
N GLU A 28 14.98 61.24 -8.00
CA GLU A 28 14.97 61.25 -9.50
C GLU A 28 15.70 60.03 -10.13
N TYR A 29 15.33 59.73 -11.39
CA TYR A 29 15.93 58.80 -12.37
C TYR A 29 16.01 57.28 -12.09
N LEU A 30 14.96 56.56 -12.50
CA LEU A 30 15.09 55.35 -13.32
C LEU A 30 14.25 55.47 -14.61
N PRO A 31 14.82 55.32 -15.82
CA PRO A 31 14.09 55.37 -17.07
C PRO A 31 13.71 53.97 -17.59
N GLY A 32 12.46 53.76 -17.99
CA GLY A 32 12.05 52.51 -18.65
C GLY A 32 10.55 52.19 -18.48
N ARG A 33 9.72 52.75 -19.35
CA ARG A 33 8.27 52.57 -19.32
C ARG A 33 7.87 51.22 -19.94
N ILE A 34 7.07 50.44 -19.23
CA ILE A 34 6.18 49.41 -19.80
C ILE A 34 4.79 49.74 -19.29
N ASP A 35 3.93 50.28 -20.15
CA ASP A 35 2.52 50.51 -19.81
C ASP A 35 1.79 49.14 -19.79
N LEU A 36 1.19 48.81 -18.65
CA LEU A 36 0.19 47.74 -18.53
C LEU A 36 -1.12 48.40 -18.14
N ASP A 37 -2.05 48.50 -19.09
CA ASP A 37 -3.38 49.05 -18.84
C ASP A 37 -4.13 48.18 -17.81
N VAL A 38 -4.41 48.76 -16.64
CA VAL A 38 -5.23 48.12 -15.60
C VAL A 38 -6.71 48.23 -16.02
N PRO A 39 -7.49 47.12 -16.05
CA PRO A 39 -8.91 47.17 -16.34
C PRO A 39 -9.67 48.14 -15.42
N SER A 40 -10.50 49.01 -16.00
CA SER A 40 -11.14 50.14 -15.32
C SER A 40 -12.35 49.75 -14.46
N ASN A 41 -12.23 48.68 -13.68
CA ASN A 41 -13.28 48.09 -12.85
C ASN A 41 -12.76 47.50 -11.52
N VAL A 42 -11.58 47.94 -11.07
CA VAL A 42 -11.12 47.78 -9.68
C VAL A 42 -11.80 48.87 -8.84
N ALA A 43 -12.51 48.49 -7.78
CA ALA A 43 -13.11 49.44 -6.86
C ALA A 43 -12.04 50.24 -6.11
N THR A 44 -12.22 51.56 -6.02
CA THR A 44 -11.31 52.47 -5.33
C THR A 44 -11.41 52.33 -3.81
N ASP A 45 -10.36 52.72 -3.09
CA ASP A 45 -10.33 52.68 -1.62
C ASP A 45 -11.52 53.44 -1.00
N THR A 46 -11.98 54.52 -1.65
CA THR A 46 -13.15 55.31 -1.22
C THR A 46 -14.47 54.55 -1.39
N GLU A 47 -14.58 53.65 -2.37
CA GLU A 47 -15.74 52.76 -2.54
C GLU A 47 -15.72 51.62 -1.50
N TRP A 48 -14.53 51.11 -1.16
CA TRP A 48 -14.34 50.18 -0.05
C TRP A 48 -14.71 50.79 1.31
N ASP A 49 -14.21 51.99 1.61
CA ASP A 49 -14.57 52.72 2.83
C ASP A 49 -16.08 52.99 2.91
N SER A 50 -16.71 53.36 1.80
CA SER A 50 -18.17 53.57 1.73
C SER A 50 -18.95 52.27 2.00
N TYR A 51 -18.49 51.14 1.45
CA TYR A 51 -19.08 49.82 1.73
C TYR A 51 -18.92 49.41 3.20
N LEU A 52 -17.72 49.52 3.76
CA LEU A 52 -17.44 49.16 5.15
C LEU A 52 -18.23 50.01 6.15
N ASN A 53 -18.34 51.33 5.91
CA ASN A 53 -19.16 52.22 6.74
C ASN A 53 -20.67 51.96 6.58
N SER A 54 -21.12 51.34 5.48
CA SER A 54 -22.54 51.00 5.28
C SER A 54 -23.03 49.80 6.11
N LEU A 55 -22.11 48.96 6.60
CA LEU A 55 -22.45 47.72 7.33
C LEU A 55 -22.94 47.97 8.78
N GLY A 56 -22.70 49.15 9.33
CA GLY A 56 -23.27 49.62 10.59
C GLY A 56 -22.61 49.09 11.86
N THR A 57 -22.49 49.95 12.87
CA THR A 57 -21.91 49.61 14.17
C THR A 57 -22.89 48.83 15.05
N THR A 58 -22.49 47.64 15.49
CA THR A 58 -23.01 46.98 16.70
C THR A 58 -21.93 46.97 17.77
N ASP A 59 -22.26 47.36 19.00
CA ASP A 59 -21.28 47.61 20.07
C ASP A 59 -20.38 46.41 20.39
N ALA A 60 -19.07 46.68 20.53
CA ALA A 60 -18.11 45.71 21.03
C ALA A 60 -18.15 45.68 22.57
N PRO A 61 -18.40 44.52 23.21
CA PRO A 61 -18.27 44.38 24.66
C PRO A 61 -16.80 44.43 25.09
N ALA A 62 -16.54 44.98 26.28
CA ALA A 62 -15.19 45.21 26.78
C ALA A 62 -14.42 43.92 27.13
N HIS A 63 -13.08 43.98 27.10
CA HIS A 63 -12.20 42.91 27.54
C HIS A 63 -12.52 42.43 28.97
N HIS A 64 -12.84 41.14 29.07
CA HIS A 64 -12.72 40.36 30.30
C HIS A 64 -11.49 39.43 30.19
N PRO A 65 -10.87 39.03 31.32
CA PRO A 65 -9.64 38.24 31.32
C PRO A 65 -9.87 36.79 30.86
N GLU A 66 -8.78 36.10 30.55
CA GLU A 66 -8.78 34.70 30.12
C GLU A 66 -9.45 33.78 31.16
N THR A 67 -10.67 33.33 30.87
CA THR A 67 -11.33 32.23 31.57
C THR A 67 -11.54 31.09 30.60
N THR A 68 -10.89 29.95 30.89
CA THR A 68 -11.13 28.68 30.20
C THR A 68 -12.54 28.18 30.50
N ASP A 69 -13.49 28.43 29.62
CA ASP A 69 -14.75 27.68 29.58
C ASP A 69 -15.27 27.58 28.14
N ALA A 70 -14.87 26.50 27.46
CA ALA A 70 -15.43 26.13 26.17
C ALA A 70 -16.81 25.50 26.43
N ALA A 71 -17.83 26.36 26.53
CA ALA A 71 -19.22 25.93 26.74
C ALA A 71 -19.56 24.83 25.73
N PRO A 72 -19.94 23.61 26.18
CA PRO A 72 -20.22 22.52 25.27
C PRO A 72 -21.41 22.88 24.39
N PHE A 73 -21.38 22.45 23.12
CA PHE A 73 -22.59 22.44 22.29
C PHE A 73 -23.65 21.62 23.03
N ASP A 74 -24.72 22.30 23.44
CA ASP A 74 -25.64 21.80 24.45
C ASP A 74 -26.27 20.48 23.97
N THR A 75 -26.16 19.42 24.78
CA THR A 75 -26.49 18.07 24.33
C THR A 75 -27.99 17.85 24.32
N VAL A 76 -28.64 18.35 23.25
CA VAL A 76 -30.02 18.05 22.91
C VAL A 76 -30.21 16.52 22.97
N PRO A 77 -31.14 16.01 23.79
CA PRO A 77 -31.35 14.57 23.91
C PRO A 77 -31.93 13.99 22.62
N ILE A 78 -31.04 13.49 21.75
CA ILE A 78 -31.35 12.92 20.43
C ILE A 78 -32.49 11.89 20.56
N GLY A 79 -33.69 12.26 20.09
CA GLY A 79 -34.84 11.36 19.99
C GLY A 79 -34.58 10.28 18.94
N SER A 80 -35.34 9.18 18.92
CA SER A 80 -35.09 8.12 17.93
C SER A 80 -35.16 8.64 16.49
N GLY A 81 -36.19 9.43 16.16
CA GLY A 81 -36.31 10.03 14.81
C GLY A 81 -35.29 11.12 14.50
N ASP A 82 -34.49 11.56 15.48
CA ASP A 82 -33.41 12.53 15.33
C ASP A 82 -32.07 11.82 15.02
N LEU A 83 -31.87 10.61 15.59
CA LEU A 83 -30.76 9.72 15.25
C LEU A 83 -30.85 9.22 13.81
N ASP A 84 -32.03 8.73 13.41
CA ASP A 84 -32.26 8.18 12.08
C ASP A 84 -32.18 9.31 11.01
N ALA A 85 -32.66 10.51 11.33
CA ALA A 85 -32.51 11.71 10.49
C ALA A 85 -31.05 12.18 10.40
N GLY A 86 -30.29 12.11 11.49
CA GLY A 86 -28.86 12.44 11.50
C GLY A 86 -28.02 11.48 10.63
N LEU A 87 -28.33 10.18 10.67
CA LEU A 87 -27.73 9.19 9.76
C LEU A 87 -28.13 9.45 8.29
N ALA A 88 -29.40 9.78 8.01
CA ALA A 88 -29.84 10.12 6.66
C ALA A 88 -29.17 11.40 6.11
N LEU A 89 -29.00 12.44 6.94
CA LEU A 89 -28.25 13.64 6.56
C LEU A 89 -26.77 13.32 6.31
N ALA A 90 -26.17 12.47 7.15
CA ALA A 90 -24.79 12.04 6.98
C ALA A 90 -24.58 11.21 5.70
N ALA A 91 -25.56 10.41 5.28
CA ALA A 91 -25.52 9.69 4.01
C ALA A 91 -25.44 10.65 2.81
N LEU A 92 -26.29 11.68 2.78
CA LEU A 92 -26.29 12.72 1.75
C LEU A 92 -24.96 13.50 1.69
N VAL A 93 -24.32 13.71 2.84
CA VAL A 93 -22.96 14.29 2.89
C VAL A 93 -21.92 13.33 2.30
N ARG A 94 -21.92 12.05 2.67
CA ARG A 94 -20.97 11.04 2.15
C ARG A 94 -21.11 10.85 0.63
N GLU A 95 -22.33 10.97 0.09
CA GLU A 95 -22.62 10.91 -1.36
C GLU A 95 -22.19 12.17 -2.15
N THR A 96 -21.99 13.32 -1.49
CA THR A 96 -21.66 14.60 -2.15
C THR A 96 -20.23 15.08 -1.92
N LEU A 97 -19.48 14.47 -0.98
CA LEU A 97 -18.07 14.78 -0.76
C LEU A 97 -17.17 14.28 -1.89
N GLY A 98 -16.28 15.15 -2.37
CA GLY A 98 -15.13 14.75 -3.21
C GLY A 98 -13.93 14.30 -2.38
N PRO A 99 -12.76 14.08 -3.03
CA PRO A 99 -11.48 13.93 -2.34
C PRO A 99 -11.14 15.16 -1.50
N LEU A 100 -10.46 14.97 -0.38
CA LEU A 100 -10.06 16.09 0.50
C LEU A 100 -9.19 17.13 -0.20
N GLU A 101 -9.51 18.39 0.05
CA GLU A 101 -8.68 19.55 -0.29
C GLU A 101 -7.26 19.39 0.29
N TYR A 102 -6.29 20.00 -0.39
CA TYR A 102 -4.89 20.00 0.02
C TYR A 102 -4.71 20.79 1.33
N THR A 103 -3.88 20.26 2.23
CA THR A 103 -3.38 21.02 3.38
C THR A 103 -2.22 21.93 2.98
N ASP A 104 -1.95 22.97 3.77
CA ASP A 104 -0.82 23.89 3.54
C ASP A 104 0.50 23.15 3.35
N ALA A 105 0.80 22.17 4.21
CA ALA A 105 2.02 21.36 4.11
C ALA A 105 2.15 20.54 2.82
N GLU A 106 1.03 20.25 2.14
CA GLU A 106 1.03 19.57 0.84
C GLU A 106 1.15 20.55 -0.32
N LEU A 107 0.57 21.75 -0.18
CA LEU A 107 0.77 22.85 -1.13
C LEU A 107 2.24 23.31 -1.11
N ASP A 108 2.83 23.43 0.09
CA ASP A 108 4.25 23.70 0.30
C ASP A 108 5.12 22.62 -0.36
N HIS A 109 4.85 21.33 -0.11
CA HIS A 109 5.59 20.22 -0.73
C HIS A 109 5.45 20.21 -2.26
N ILE A 110 4.25 20.46 -2.81
CA ILE A 110 4.03 20.61 -4.26
C ILE A 110 4.84 21.80 -4.81
N PHE A 111 4.87 22.92 -4.09
CA PHE A 111 5.63 24.12 -4.46
C PHE A 111 7.15 23.88 -4.41
N GLU A 112 7.67 23.22 -3.37
CA GLU A 112 9.08 22.80 -3.28
C GLU A 112 9.47 21.89 -4.45
N ARG A 113 8.62 20.93 -4.82
CA ARG A 113 8.87 20.04 -5.97
C ARG A 113 8.88 20.81 -7.31
N GLU A 114 7.96 21.74 -7.51
CA GLU A 114 7.93 22.62 -8.69
C GLU A 114 9.15 23.56 -8.74
N MET A 115 9.55 24.15 -7.61
CA MET A 115 10.73 25.02 -7.54
C MET A 115 12.03 24.23 -7.79
N ALA A 116 12.19 23.05 -7.19
CA ALA A 116 13.34 22.17 -7.45
C ALA A 116 13.40 21.66 -8.91
N ALA A 117 12.27 21.59 -9.61
CA ALA A 117 12.21 21.32 -11.04
C ALA A 117 12.62 22.53 -11.89
N ARG A 118 12.22 23.75 -11.50
CA ARG A 118 12.51 25.02 -12.21
C ARG A 118 13.95 25.50 -12.01
N GLU A 119 14.50 25.34 -10.81
CA GLU A 119 15.88 25.71 -10.46
C GLU A 119 16.91 24.64 -10.90
N SER A 120 16.46 23.59 -11.59
CA SER A 120 17.35 22.52 -12.02
C SER A 120 18.33 22.96 -13.11
N VAL A 121 19.62 22.74 -12.87
CA VAL A 121 20.72 23.09 -13.79
C VAL A 121 20.57 22.42 -15.17
N VAL A 122 19.95 21.24 -15.24
CA VAL A 122 19.49 20.62 -16.48
C VAL A 122 17.96 20.71 -16.53
N PRO A 123 17.36 21.34 -17.57
CA PRO A 123 15.91 21.43 -17.69
C PRO A 123 15.21 20.07 -17.65
N VAL A 124 14.08 19.98 -16.93
CA VAL A 124 13.34 18.72 -16.73
C VAL A 124 12.97 17.98 -18.02
N GLY A 125 12.63 18.69 -19.10
CA GLY A 125 12.36 18.06 -20.41
C GLY A 125 13.58 17.36 -21.02
N ARG A 126 14.79 17.86 -20.74
CA ARG A 126 16.05 17.23 -21.16
C ARG A 126 16.41 16.04 -20.25
N LEU A 127 16.16 16.12 -18.95
CA LEU A 127 16.27 14.97 -18.05
C LEU A 127 15.34 13.82 -18.50
N ALA A 128 14.11 14.14 -18.91
CA ALA A 128 13.14 13.16 -19.39
C ALA A 128 13.58 12.54 -20.73
N GLN A 129 14.14 13.35 -21.64
CA GLN A 129 14.73 12.87 -22.89
C GLN A 129 15.89 11.90 -22.63
N VAL A 130 16.77 12.19 -21.67
CA VAL A 130 17.91 11.32 -21.31
C VAL A 130 17.44 10.01 -20.68
N ASN A 131 16.39 10.05 -19.85
CA ASN A 131 15.73 8.84 -19.35
C ASN A 131 15.09 8.00 -20.48
N ALA A 132 14.48 8.63 -21.49
CA ALA A 132 13.93 7.93 -22.66
C ALA A 132 15.04 7.22 -23.47
N MET A 133 16.16 7.91 -23.75
CA MET A 133 17.33 7.29 -24.38
C MET A 133 17.89 6.10 -23.57
N ALA A 134 17.80 6.17 -22.23
CA ALA A 134 18.20 5.05 -21.37
C ALA A 134 17.21 3.88 -21.44
N LEU A 135 15.90 4.14 -21.54
CA LEU A 135 14.88 3.10 -21.76
C LEU A 135 15.10 2.37 -23.08
N GLU A 136 15.27 3.11 -24.19
CA GLU A 136 15.58 2.54 -25.52
C GLU A 136 16.77 1.58 -25.46
N PHE A 137 17.87 1.99 -24.80
CA PHE A 137 19.05 1.15 -24.59
C PHE A 137 18.70 -0.10 -23.76
N TYR A 138 17.98 0.04 -22.66
CA TYR A 138 17.66 -1.09 -21.79
C TYR A 138 16.69 -2.09 -22.44
N GLU A 139 15.71 -1.65 -23.24
CA GLU A 139 14.79 -2.52 -23.99
C GLU A 139 15.53 -3.28 -25.10
N ASP A 140 16.42 -2.64 -25.86
CA ASP A 140 17.30 -3.30 -26.84
C ASP A 140 18.19 -4.37 -26.16
N ARG A 141 18.80 -4.05 -25.02
CA ARG A 141 19.56 -5.04 -24.24
C ARG A 141 18.70 -6.20 -23.74
N PHE A 142 17.44 -5.96 -23.38
CA PHE A 142 16.49 -7.02 -22.98
C PHE A 142 16.10 -7.93 -24.18
N ALA A 143 15.86 -7.34 -25.34
CA ALA A 143 15.49 -8.05 -26.56
C ALA A 143 16.59 -9.00 -27.09
N THR A 144 17.87 -8.73 -26.80
CA THR A 144 19.01 -9.57 -27.23
C THR A 144 19.17 -10.91 -26.50
N ASN A 145 18.23 -11.27 -25.62
CA ASN A 145 18.21 -12.46 -24.76
C ASN A 145 19.32 -12.50 -23.69
N GLY A 146 18.90 -12.50 -22.43
CA GLY A 146 19.72 -12.72 -21.25
C GLY A 146 18.83 -13.01 -20.04
N TRP A 147 19.42 -13.31 -18.88
CA TRP A 147 18.70 -13.84 -17.71
C TRP A 147 17.45 -13.05 -17.34
N ALA A 148 17.44 -11.73 -17.55
CA ALA A 148 16.29 -10.86 -17.25
C ALA A 148 15.03 -11.26 -18.05
N ARG A 149 15.16 -11.61 -19.33
CA ARG A 149 14.03 -12.03 -20.17
C ARG A 149 13.53 -13.41 -19.77
N ASP A 150 14.44 -14.35 -19.53
CA ASP A 150 14.10 -15.71 -19.10
C ASP A 150 13.41 -15.69 -17.72
N TYR A 151 13.94 -14.89 -16.78
CA TYR A 151 13.39 -14.71 -15.43
C TYR A 151 11.99 -14.08 -15.43
N LEU A 152 11.79 -12.99 -16.18
CA LEU A 152 10.47 -12.36 -16.27
C LEU A 152 9.47 -13.25 -17.02
N SER A 153 9.89 -13.95 -18.07
CA SER A 153 9.05 -14.92 -18.78
C SER A 153 8.60 -16.07 -17.89
N GLY A 154 9.49 -16.54 -16.99
CA GLY A 154 9.15 -17.52 -15.96
C GLY A 154 8.14 -16.97 -14.94
N ARG A 155 8.43 -15.80 -14.33
CA ARG A 155 7.56 -15.19 -13.30
C ARG A 155 6.18 -14.79 -13.81
N PHE A 156 6.06 -14.38 -15.07
CA PHE A 156 4.79 -13.93 -15.65
C PHE A 156 4.07 -15.00 -16.48
N GLY A 157 4.68 -16.17 -16.69
CA GLY A 157 4.16 -17.24 -17.55
C GLY A 157 4.15 -16.94 -19.06
N GLN A 158 4.65 -15.76 -19.46
CA GLN A 158 4.69 -15.27 -20.84
C GLN A 158 5.82 -14.26 -21.01
N ASP A 159 6.38 -14.19 -22.23
CA ASP A 159 7.36 -13.15 -22.59
C ASP A 159 6.68 -11.78 -22.66
N VAL A 160 7.29 -10.79 -22.01
CA VAL A 160 6.79 -9.40 -21.91
C VAL A 160 7.55 -8.42 -22.82
N ALA A 161 8.50 -8.90 -23.63
CA ALA A 161 9.21 -8.07 -24.61
C ALA A 161 8.23 -7.43 -25.62
N GLY A 162 8.12 -6.10 -25.61
CA GLY A 162 7.24 -5.36 -26.52
C GLY A 162 5.75 -5.36 -26.12
N HIS A 163 5.42 -5.66 -24.87
CA HIS A 163 4.05 -5.57 -24.35
C HIS A 163 3.60 -4.08 -24.26
N PRO A 164 2.39 -3.71 -24.71
CA PRO A 164 2.00 -2.30 -24.91
C PRO A 164 1.93 -1.44 -23.63
N HIS A 165 1.87 -2.06 -22.45
CA HIS A 165 1.84 -1.38 -21.15
C HIS A 165 2.97 -1.82 -20.19
N ILE A 166 3.91 -2.65 -20.66
CA ILE A 166 5.02 -3.18 -19.83
C ILE A 166 6.30 -3.09 -20.65
N HIS A 167 7.24 -2.30 -20.15
CA HIS A 167 8.47 -1.91 -20.83
C HIS A 167 9.70 -2.52 -20.11
N PRO A 168 9.99 -3.83 -20.31
CA PRO A 168 11.05 -4.51 -19.59
C PRO A 168 12.42 -4.17 -20.21
N GLY A 169 13.32 -3.68 -19.36
CA GLY A 169 14.70 -3.39 -19.72
C GLY A 169 15.70 -4.35 -19.06
N TYR A 170 16.92 -4.40 -19.57
CA TYR A 170 18.05 -5.06 -18.91
C TYR A 170 19.28 -4.13 -18.82
N ALA A 171 19.71 -3.83 -17.60
CA ALA A 171 20.98 -3.17 -17.33
C ALA A 171 22.12 -4.20 -17.31
N PRO A 172 23.09 -4.15 -18.24
CA PRO A 172 24.22 -5.07 -18.25
C PRO A 172 25.08 -4.98 -16.99
N ALA A 173 25.90 -6.00 -16.72
CA ALA A 173 26.81 -6.04 -15.57
C ALA A 173 28.01 -5.06 -15.65
N GLY A 174 28.22 -4.41 -16.81
CA GLY A 174 29.32 -3.47 -17.03
C GLY A 174 29.21 -2.21 -16.15
N ARG A 175 30.34 -1.52 -15.97
CA ARG A 175 30.43 -0.37 -15.03
C ARG A 175 30.15 0.99 -15.66
N THR A 176 30.22 1.10 -16.98
CA THR A 176 30.05 2.34 -17.76
C THR A 176 29.29 2.08 -19.07
N THR A 177 28.58 0.95 -19.16
CA THR A 177 27.89 0.47 -20.37
C THR A 177 26.82 1.44 -20.86
N LEU A 178 26.04 2.00 -19.93
CA LEU A 178 25.07 3.05 -20.24
C LEU A 178 25.78 4.40 -20.40
N LEU A 179 26.68 4.74 -19.47
CA LEU A 179 27.42 6.00 -19.49
C LEU A 179 28.06 6.27 -20.84
N ASP A 180 28.81 5.30 -21.37
CA ASP A 180 29.58 5.47 -22.60
C ASP A 180 28.65 5.49 -23.83
N HIS A 181 27.59 4.65 -23.84
CA HIS A 181 26.54 4.66 -24.86
C HIS A 181 25.79 6.01 -24.97
N LEU A 182 25.53 6.67 -23.84
CA LEU A 182 24.86 7.97 -23.79
C LEU A 182 25.82 9.14 -24.02
N ARG A 183 27.09 9.04 -23.61
CA ARG A 183 28.14 10.02 -23.96
C ARG A 183 28.37 10.09 -25.47
N ASP A 184 28.37 8.94 -26.15
CA ASP A 184 28.41 8.86 -27.62
C ASP A 184 27.20 9.53 -28.30
N ARG A 185 26.12 9.80 -27.55
CA ARG A 185 24.91 10.53 -27.98
C ARG A 185 24.89 11.99 -27.49
N GLY A 186 26.00 12.49 -26.96
CA GLY A 186 26.11 13.87 -26.46
C GLY A 186 25.40 14.11 -25.14
N VAL A 187 25.21 13.07 -24.31
CA VAL A 187 24.76 13.24 -22.92
C VAL A 187 25.98 13.43 -22.00
N SER A 188 25.93 14.47 -21.17
CA SER A 188 26.99 14.88 -20.25
C SER A 188 26.90 14.18 -18.88
N ASP A 189 28.04 14.13 -18.18
CA ASP A 189 28.14 13.57 -16.82
C ASP A 189 27.21 14.29 -15.80
N LEU A 190 26.84 15.57 -16.05
CA LEU A 190 25.86 16.30 -15.23
C LEU A 190 24.44 15.78 -15.45
N GLU A 191 24.04 15.55 -16.71
CA GLU A 191 22.73 14.99 -17.05
C GLU A 191 22.61 13.55 -16.54
N LEU A 192 23.68 12.76 -16.65
CA LEU A 192 23.76 11.37 -16.18
C LEU A 192 23.71 11.26 -14.64
N THR A 193 24.15 12.29 -13.92
CA THR A 193 24.01 12.36 -12.46
C THR A 193 22.67 12.94 -12.01
N GLN A 194 22.13 13.97 -12.67
CA GLN A 194 20.84 14.57 -12.30
C GLN A 194 19.62 13.71 -12.69
N THR A 195 19.71 12.86 -13.72
CA THR A 195 18.74 11.77 -13.96
C THR A 195 18.85 10.63 -12.95
N GLY A 196 19.94 10.57 -12.17
CA GLY A 196 20.24 9.46 -11.28
C GLY A 196 20.61 8.16 -11.99
N LEU A 197 20.84 8.17 -13.31
CA LEU A 197 21.30 7.02 -14.09
C LEU A 197 22.72 6.58 -13.72
N ALA A 198 23.53 7.48 -13.19
CA ALA A 198 24.91 7.26 -12.78
C ALA A 198 25.17 7.60 -11.30
N THR A 199 26.31 7.14 -10.78
CA THR A 199 26.74 7.41 -9.40
C THR A 199 28.26 7.53 -9.29
N THR A 200 28.74 8.45 -8.47
CA THR A 200 30.17 8.73 -8.31
C THR A 200 30.78 7.81 -7.25
N THR A 201 31.79 7.03 -7.64
CA THR A 201 32.55 6.19 -6.70
C THR A 201 33.40 7.02 -5.74
N ARG A 202 33.82 6.42 -4.61
CA ARG A 202 34.78 6.99 -3.64
C ARG A 202 36.12 7.49 -4.23
N HIS A 203 36.40 7.20 -5.50
CA HIS A 203 37.60 7.59 -6.23
C HIS A 203 37.31 8.63 -7.33
N GLY A 204 36.17 9.35 -7.23
CA GLY A 204 35.77 10.39 -8.18
C GLY A 204 35.31 9.90 -9.55
N ARG A 205 35.38 8.59 -9.84
CA ARG A 205 34.95 8.02 -11.12
C ARG A 205 33.44 7.77 -11.13
N LEU A 206 32.77 8.31 -12.14
CA LEU A 206 31.36 8.04 -12.44
C LEU A 206 31.18 6.60 -12.96
N ILE A 207 30.10 5.92 -12.54
CA ILE A 207 29.71 4.58 -13.00
C ILE A 207 28.19 4.48 -13.20
N ASP A 208 27.73 3.54 -14.02
CA ASP A 208 26.31 3.17 -14.17
C ASP A 208 25.71 2.87 -12.79
N ARG A 209 24.53 3.43 -12.45
CA ARG A 209 23.82 3.13 -11.19
C ARG A 209 23.28 1.69 -11.22
N PHE A 210 22.50 1.39 -12.25
CA PHE A 210 21.89 0.09 -12.49
C PHE A 210 22.87 -0.79 -13.25
N ARG A 211 23.18 -1.97 -12.70
CA ARG A 211 24.09 -2.96 -13.30
C ARG A 211 23.61 -4.34 -12.90
N ASP A 212 23.62 -5.28 -13.85
CA ASP A 212 23.10 -6.64 -13.74
C ASP A 212 21.69 -6.72 -13.12
N ARG A 213 20.75 -5.98 -13.75
CA ARG A 213 19.37 -5.82 -13.28
C ARG A 213 18.35 -5.87 -14.41
N ALA A 214 17.28 -6.62 -14.21
CA ALA A 214 16.04 -6.41 -14.94
C ALA A 214 15.47 -5.06 -14.47
N LEU A 215 15.10 -4.18 -15.39
CA LEU A 215 14.61 -2.83 -15.12
C LEU A 215 13.18 -2.68 -15.61
N PHE A 216 12.44 -1.81 -14.94
CA PHE A 216 11.21 -1.24 -15.46
C PHE A 216 11.26 0.29 -15.30
N PRO A 217 10.79 1.08 -16.29
CA PRO A 217 10.67 2.51 -16.18
C PRO A 217 9.54 2.91 -15.20
N ILE A 218 9.69 4.10 -14.62
CA ILE A 218 8.68 4.78 -13.81
C ILE A 218 8.20 5.96 -14.66
N HIS A 219 6.89 6.07 -14.91
CA HIS A 219 6.31 7.10 -15.78
C HIS A 219 5.55 8.17 -14.99
N ASP A 220 5.45 9.38 -15.53
CA ASP A 220 4.40 10.33 -15.15
C ASP A 220 3.06 10.00 -15.84
N THR A 221 1.98 10.68 -15.48
CA THR A 221 0.64 10.53 -16.08
C THR A 221 0.55 10.91 -17.57
N ARG A 222 1.66 11.38 -18.18
CA ARG A 222 1.79 11.70 -19.61
C ARG A 222 2.72 10.74 -20.34
N GLY A 223 3.26 9.72 -19.66
CA GLY A 223 4.17 8.72 -20.22
C GLY A 223 5.65 9.08 -20.22
N HIS A 224 6.07 10.20 -19.61
CA HIS A 224 7.50 10.54 -19.53
C HIS A 224 8.22 9.64 -18.53
N VAL A 225 9.36 9.08 -18.92
CA VAL A 225 10.21 8.28 -18.01
C VAL A 225 10.86 9.20 -16.96
N LEU A 226 10.43 9.08 -15.71
CA LEU A 226 10.96 9.81 -14.55
C LEU A 226 12.20 9.14 -13.95
N GLY A 227 12.29 7.81 -14.10
CA GLY A 227 13.37 6.99 -13.57
C GLY A 227 13.11 5.50 -13.78
N PHE A 228 13.77 4.65 -13.00
CA PHE A 228 13.71 3.19 -13.13
C PHE A 228 13.69 2.49 -11.78
N ILE A 229 13.06 1.31 -11.74
CA ILE A 229 13.16 0.33 -10.65
C ILE A 229 13.82 -0.95 -11.18
N GLY A 230 14.91 -1.37 -10.54
CA GLY A 230 15.78 -2.46 -11.02
C GLY A 230 15.84 -3.64 -10.06
N ARG A 231 15.31 -4.78 -10.48
CA ARG A 231 15.40 -6.08 -9.79
C ARG A 231 16.78 -6.70 -10.02
N ARG A 232 17.48 -7.01 -8.93
CA ARG A 232 18.76 -7.74 -8.92
C ARG A 232 18.60 -9.13 -9.57
N ASN A 233 19.60 -9.56 -10.35
CA ASN A 233 19.74 -10.95 -10.80
C ASN A 233 19.48 -11.92 -9.61
N PRO A 234 18.52 -12.86 -9.71
CA PRO A 234 18.24 -13.85 -8.67
C PRO A 234 19.43 -14.73 -8.27
N GLU A 235 20.43 -14.90 -9.13
CA GLU A 235 21.69 -15.60 -8.79
C GLU A 235 22.48 -14.90 -7.68
N HIS A 236 22.25 -13.59 -7.48
CA HIS A 236 22.88 -12.84 -6.39
C HIS A 236 22.02 -12.87 -5.13
N THR A 237 22.61 -13.37 -4.05
CA THR A 237 22.07 -13.29 -2.68
C THR A 237 22.45 -11.96 -2.01
N ASP A 238 21.89 -11.69 -0.83
CA ASP A 238 22.29 -10.51 -0.04
C ASP A 238 23.72 -10.62 0.53
N ASN A 239 24.28 -11.84 0.54
CA ASN A 239 25.69 -12.10 0.84
C ASN A 239 26.61 -11.90 -0.38
N THR A 240 26.08 -11.72 -1.59
CA THR A 240 26.92 -11.57 -2.79
C THR A 240 27.57 -10.17 -2.83
N PRO A 241 28.90 -10.05 -2.81
CA PRO A 241 29.58 -8.76 -2.73
C PRO A 241 29.19 -7.79 -3.84
N HIS A 242 28.88 -6.55 -3.46
CA HIS A 242 28.54 -5.43 -4.36
C HIS A 242 27.27 -5.59 -5.23
N ALA A 243 26.50 -6.67 -5.08
CA ALA A 243 25.30 -6.89 -5.89
C ALA A 243 24.15 -5.91 -5.55
N GLY A 244 24.16 -5.33 -4.34
CA GLY A 244 23.19 -4.32 -3.89
C GLY A 244 21.82 -4.91 -3.50
N PRO A 245 20.81 -4.09 -3.20
CA PRO A 245 19.50 -4.55 -2.69
C PRO A 245 18.67 -5.33 -3.72
N LYS A 246 17.69 -6.12 -3.24
CA LYS A 246 16.71 -6.89 -4.05
C LYS A 246 16.10 -6.03 -5.18
N TYR A 247 15.56 -4.87 -4.83
CA TYR A 247 15.20 -3.79 -5.76
C TYR A 247 16.07 -2.55 -5.51
N LEU A 248 16.45 -1.85 -6.58
CA LEU A 248 17.15 -0.57 -6.55
C LEU A 248 16.38 0.42 -7.41
N ASN A 249 16.01 1.57 -6.85
CA ASN A 249 15.26 2.60 -7.57
C ASN A 249 16.20 3.75 -7.97
N THR A 250 15.79 4.60 -8.91
CA THR A 250 16.33 5.96 -9.09
C THR A 250 16.31 6.70 -7.73
N PRO A 251 17.34 7.50 -7.38
CA PRO A 251 17.32 8.35 -6.19
C PRO A 251 16.30 9.50 -6.38
N SER A 252 16.08 10.36 -5.38
CA SER A 252 15.32 11.59 -5.65
C SER A 252 16.04 12.46 -6.69
N THR A 253 15.31 13.01 -7.65
CA THR A 253 15.77 13.88 -8.73
C THR A 253 14.80 15.06 -8.93
N PRO A 254 15.13 16.05 -9.78
CA PRO A 254 14.18 17.09 -10.18
C PRO A 254 12.90 16.51 -10.81
N LEU A 255 13.01 15.39 -11.55
CA LEU A 255 11.86 14.68 -12.11
C LEU A 255 11.13 13.78 -11.12
N PHE A 256 11.87 13.10 -10.24
CA PHE A 256 11.36 11.93 -9.53
C PHE A 256 11.50 12.06 -8.00
N ASN A 257 10.42 11.76 -7.30
CA ASN A 257 10.41 11.49 -5.87
C ASN A 257 9.52 10.27 -5.61
N LYS A 258 9.97 9.36 -4.75
CA LYS A 258 9.27 8.11 -4.42
C LYS A 258 7.91 8.36 -3.78
N GLY A 259 7.81 9.37 -2.92
CA GLY A 259 6.58 9.68 -2.18
C GLY A 259 5.48 10.33 -3.04
N ASP A 260 5.84 10.78 -4.25
CA ASP A 260 4.96 11.57 -5.12
C ASP A 260 4.45 10.77 -6.33
N GLN A 261 4.81 9.49 -6.44
CA GLN A 261 4.57 8.68 -7.64
C GLN A 261 4.17 7.26 -7.24
N LEU A 262 3.12 6.74 -7.85
CA LEU A 262 2.82 5.30 -7.88
C LEU A 262 3.47 4.66 -9.10
N TYR A 263 4.09 3.50 -8.87
CA TYR A 263 4.48 2.60 -9.94
C TYR A 263 3.25 2.00 -10.63
N GLY A 264 3.36 1.63 -11.91
CA GLY A 264 2.34 0.84 -12.62
C GLY A 264 1.09 1.61 -13.09
N LEU A 265 1.03 2.94 -12.93
CA LEU A 265 -0.06 3.74 -13.50
C LEU A 265 -0.06 3.64 -15.04
N VAL A 266 -1.16 3.14 -15.61
CA VAL A 266 -1.38 3.02 -17.06
C VAL A 266 -2.60 3.87 -17.43
N ALA A 267 -2.36 5.05 -17.99
CA ALA A 267 -3.35 6.12 -18.11
C ALA A 267 -4.54 5.81 -19.04
N ASP A 268 -4.31 5.08 -20.13
CA ASP A 268 -5.36 4.69 -21.08
C ASP A 268 -6.26 3.56 -20.55
N LEU A 269 -5.71 2.62 -19.78
CA LEU A 269 -6.49 1.64 -19.03
C LEU A 269 -7.36 2.31 -17.96
N LEU A 270 -6.78 3.22 -17.16
CA LEU A 270 -7.52 3.98 -16.14
C LEU A 270 -8.63 4.85 -16.77
N ALA A 271 -8.34 5.54 -17.88
CA ALA A 271 -9.34 6.30 -18.64
C ALA A 271 -10.42 5.41 -19.29
N SER A 272 -10.14 4.12 -19.50
CA SER A 272 -11.11 3.12 -19.97
C SER A 272 -11.92 2.48 -18.83
N GLY A 273 -11.73 2.91 -17.58
CA GLY A 273 -12.44 2.40 -16.40
C GLY A 273 -11.83 1.15 -15.78
N ALA A 274 -10.55 0.84 -16.03
CA ALA A 274 -9.85 -0.23 -15.34
C ALA A 274 -9.66 0.12 -13.85
N THR A 275 -9.99 -0.81 -12.95
CA THR A 275 -9.84 -0.57 -11.50
C THR A 275 -8.36 -0.59 -11.11
N PRO A 276 -7.83 0.45 -10.43
CA PRO A 276 -6.50 0.39 -9.83
C PRO A 276 -6.45 -0.64 -8.69
N VAL A 277 -5.38 -1.42 -8.64
CA VAL A 277 -5.14 -2.45 -7.62
C VAL A 277 -3.81 -2.16 -6.94
N LEU A 278 -3.86 -1.63 -5.73
CA LEU A 278 -2.71 -1.28 -4.91
C LEU A 278 -2.04 -2.55 -4.37
N VAL A 279 -0.74 -2.70 -4.62
CA VAL A 279 0.08 -3.85 -4.23
C VAL A 279 1.46 -3.39 -3.74
N GLU A 280 2.21 -4.25 -3.06
CA GLU A 280 3.50 -3.85 -2.44
C GLU A 280 4.67 -3.72 -3.43
N GLY A 281 4.62 -4.41 -4.58
CA GLY A 281 5.76 -4.57 -5.47
C GLY A 281 5.50 -4.33 -6.96
N PRO A 282 6.54 -3.99 -7.75
CA PRO A 282 6.42 -3.77 -9.19
C PRO A 282 6.14 -5.07 -9.97
N MET A 283 6.55 -6.22 -9.44
CA MET A 283 6.26 -7.53 -10.06
C MET A 283 4.77 -7.86 -9.94
N ASP A 284 4.18 -7.50 -8.80
CA ASP A 284 2.79 -7.71 -8.43
C ASP A 284 1.90 -6.77 -9.22
N ALA A 285 2.36 -5.52 -9.41
CA ALA A 285 1.72 -4.53 -10.26
C ALA A 285 1.62 -5.02 -11.72
N HIS A 286 2.69 -5.63 -12.23
CA HIS A 286 2.67 -6.31 -13.52
C HIS A 286 1.80 -7.57 -13.54
N ALA A 287 1.85 -8.39 -12.49
CA ALA A 287 1.06 -9.62 -12.41
C ALA A 287 -0.44 -9.35 -12.48
N VAL A 288 -0.93 -8.35 -11.74
CA VAL A 288 -2.32 -7.89 -11.80
C VAL A 288 -2.66 -7.32 -13.18
N THR A 289 -1.81 -6.45 -13.74
CA THR A 289 -2.04 -5.83 -15.05
C THR A 289 -2.13 -6.88 -16.18
N LEU A 290 -1.25 -7.88 -16.16
CA LEU A 290 -1.26 -8.99 -17.11
C LEU A 290 -2.49 -9.89 -16.94
N ALA A 291 -2.84 -10.25 -15.71
CA ALA A 291 -4.01 -11.10 -15.45
C ALA A 291 -5.34 -10.37 -15.71
N GLY A 292 -5.37 -9.05 -15.52
CA GLY A 292 -6.58 -8.23 -15.50
C GLY A 292 -7.26 -8.03 -16.86
N HIS A 293 -6.56 -8.28 -17.98
CA HIS A 293 -7.07 -8.11 -19.34
C HIS A 293 -7.74 -6.72 -19.56
N GLY A 294 -7.13 -5.66 -19.02
CA GLY A 294 -7.64 -4.29 -19.11
C GLY A 294 -8.80 -3.94 -18.17
N ARG A 295 -9.30 -4.89 -17.35
CA ARG A 295 -10.26 -4.59 -16.25
C ARG A 295 -9.58 -4.12 -14.97
N TYR A 296 -8.31 -4.47 -14.80
CA TYR A 296 -7.50 -4.13 -13.62
C TYR A 296 -6.12 -3.64 -14.05
N VAL A 297 -5.59 -2.68 -13.31
CA VAL A 297 -4.22 -2.17 -13.46
C VAL A 297 -3.55 -2.17 -12.09
N GLY A 298 -2.44 -2.92 -11.98
CA GLY A 298 -1.71 -3.04 -10.72
C GLY A 298 -0.79 -1.84 -10.51
N VAL A 299 -0.81 -1.27 -9.30
CA VAL A 299 -0.06 -0.06 -8.94
C VAL A 299 0.64 -0.24 -7.59
N ALA A 300 1.85 0.31 -7.41
CA ALA A 300 2.64 0.05 -6.21
C ALA A 300 3.41 1.29 -5.68
N PRO A 301 3.52 1.48 -4.35
CA PRO A 301 4.45 2.44 -3.77
C PRO A 301 5.90 2.06 -4.08
N LEU A 302 6.78 3.05 -4.28
CA LEU A 302 8.14 2.82 -4.77
C LEU A 302 9.15 2.45 -3.64
N GLY A 303 8.85 1.36 -2.93
CA GLY A 303 9.63 0.86 -1.80
C GLY A 303 9.49 1.74 -0.57
N THR A 304 8.24 2.07 -0.24
CA THR A 304 7.75 2.83 0.93
C THR A 304 6.37 2.26 1.29
N ALA A 305 5.78 2.65 2.43
CA ALA A 305 4.33 2.56 2.58
C ALA A 305 3.63 3.58 1.65
N LEU A 306 2.31 3.49 1.49
CA LEU A 306 1.51 4.50 0.80
C LEU A 306 1.64 5.87 1.48
N THR A 307 1.73 6.94 0.67
CA THR A 307 1.71 8.34 1.13
C THR A 307 0.33 8.99 0.91
N GLU A 308 0.07 10.10 1.62
CA GLU A 308 -1.09 10.99 1.36
C GLU A 308 -1.15 11.42 -0.12
N THR A 309 -0.01 11.80 -0.71
CA THR A 309 0.10 12.17 -2.12
C THR A 309 -0.35 11.05 -3.06
N GLN A 310 0.07 9.81 -2.78
CA GLN A 310 -0.30 8.63 -3.57
C GLN A 310 -1.77 8.20 -3.33
N ALA A 311 -2.27 8.33 -2.10
CA ALA A 311 -3.67 8.05 -1.77
C ALA A 311 -4.62 9.03 -2.50
N ARG A 312 -4.28 10.31 -2.55
CA ARG A 312 -5.03 11.31 -3.35
C ARG A 312 -4.90 11.09 -4.85
N GLN A 313 -3.75 10.62 -5.35
CA GLN A 313 -3.61 10.22 -6.76
C GLN A 313 -4.59 9.09 -7.11
N LEU A 314 -4.81 8.12 -6.21
CA LEU A 314 -5.83 7.08 -6.42
C LEU A 314 -7.25 7.65 -6.38
N ALA A 315 -7.51 8.66 -5.56
CA ALA A 315 -8.81 9.35 -5.49
C ALA A 315 -9.17 10.18 -6.72
N ALA A 316 -8.25 10.33 -7.69
CA ALA A 316 -8.54 10.92 -9.00
C ALA A 316 -9.09 9.92 -10.03
N TYR A 317 -9.12 8.63 -9.71
CA TYR A 317 -9.61 7.56 -10.59
C TYR A 317 -10.89 6.91 -10.06
N SER A 318 -11.64 6.27 -10.96
CA SER A 318 -12.86 5.52 -10.64
C SER A 318 -12.90 4.25 -11.50
N PRO A 319 -13.30 3.09 -10.94
CA PRO A 319 -13.84 2.89 -9.60
C PRO A 319 -12.77 2.93 -8.48
N SER A 320 -13.24 2.92 -7.23
CA SER A 320 -12.40 2.89 -6.01
C SER A 320 -11.39 1.72 -6.05
N PRO A 321 -10.14 1.93 -5.59
CA PRO A 321 -9.08 0.92 -5.69
C PRO A 321 -9.35 -0.36 -4.90
N LEU A 322 -8.77 -1.45 -5.39
CA LEU A 322 -8.52 -2.66 -4.58
C LEU A 322 -7.17 -2.52 -3.87
N VAL A 323 -7.01 -3.19 -2.73
CA VAL A 323 -5.77 -3.30 -1.96
C VAL A 323 -5.43 -4.78 -1.79
N ALA A 324 -4.38 -5.22 -2.46
CA ALA A 324 -3.94 -6.62 -2.60
C ALA A 324 -2.46 -6.78 -2.19
N THR A 325 -2.19 -6.42 -0.94
CA THR A 325 -0.91 -6.60 -0.23
C THR A 325 -0.56 -8.08 -0.02
N ASP A 326 0.66 -8.37 0.43
CA ASP A 326 1.10 -9.74 0.68
C ASP A 326 0.24 -10.41 1.76
N ALA A 327 -0.01 -11.71 1.62
CA ALA A 327 -0.92 -12.46 2.50
C ALA A 327 -0.28 -12.88 3.85
N ASP A 328 0.52 -12.00 4.46
CA ASP A 328 1.22 -12.24 5.72
C ASP A 328 0.78 -11.24 6.82
N LEU A 329 1.60 -10.98 7.84
CA LEU A 329 1.30 -9.98 8.88
C LEU A 329 1.66 -8.55 8.43
N PRO A 330 2.91 -8.25 7.99
CA PRO A 330 3.26 -7.00 7.33
C PRO A 330 2.23 -6.51 6.30
N GLY A 331 1.82 -7.36 5.36
CA GLY A 331 0.88 -6.96 4.31
C GLY A 331 -0.50 -6.60 4.84
N ARG A 332 -1.05 -7.34 5.81
CA ARG A 332 -2.32 -6.96 6.48
C ARG A 332 -2.23 -5.63 7.25
N LEU A 333 -1.07 -5.32 7.83
CA LEU A 333 -0.85 -4.03 8.49
C LEU A 333 -0.70 -2.88 7.47
N ALA A 334 -0.12 -3.15 6.30
CA ALA A 334 -0.13 -2.22 5.18
C ALA A 334 -1.56 -2.00 4.66
N ALA A 335 -2.35 -3.06 4.48
CA ALA A 335 -3.75 -2.96 4.07
C ALA A 335 -4.61 -2.14 5.05
N GLU A 336 -4.47 -2.34 6.37
CA GLU A 336 -5.16 -1.48 7.34
C GLU A 336 -4.71 -0.01 7.25
N ARG A 337 -3.40 0.26 7.17
CA ARG A 337 -2.89 1.63 6.95
C ARG A 337 -3.49 2.26 5.69
N ASP A 338 -3.49 1.52 4.59
CA ASP A 338 -3.92 2.00 3.29
C ASP A 338 -5.45 2.17 3.24
N HIS A 339 -6.22 1.34 3.97
CA HIS A 339 -7.65 1.56 4.20
C HIS A 339 -7.92 2.95 4.78
N TRP A 340 -7.22 3.33 5.85
CA TRP A 340 -7.40 4.62 6.50
C TRP A 340 -7.01 5.79 5.57
N LEU A 341 -5.85 5.70 4.90
CA LEU A 341 -5.36 6.71 3.97
C LEU A 341 -6.25 6.92 2.74
N LEU A 342 -6.87 5.86 2.21
CA LEU A 342 -7.77 5.94 1.06
C LEU A 342 -9.15 6.45 1.49
N SER A 343 -9.68 5.96 2.62
CA SER A 343 -11.06 6.23 3.05
C SER A 343 -11.37 7.70 3.33
N GLN A 344 -10.37 8.44 3.83
CA GLN A 344 -10.46 9.88 4.08
C GLN A 344 -10.71 10.68 2.78
N HIS A 345 -10.20 10.23 1.62
CA HIS A 345 -10.48 10.82 0.31
C HIS A 345 -11.81 10.33 -0.31
N ASN A 346 -12.76 9.92 0.53
CA ASN A 346 -14.08 9.35 0.18
C ASN A 346 -14.03 8.05 -0.65
N LEU A 347 -12.93 7.31 -0.63
CA LEU A 347 -12.82 5.99 -1.25
C LEU A 347 -13.38 4.89 -0.34
N THR A 348 -13.76 3.75 -0.94
CA THR A 348 -14.19 2.53 -0.23
C THR A 348 -13.36 1.36 -0.76
N PRO A 349 -12.13 1.16 -0.26
CA PRO A 349 -11.24 0.15 -0.81
C PRO A 349 -11.75 -1.28 -0.57
N LEU A 350 -11.61 -2.13 -1.59
CA LEU A 350 -11.87 -3.56 -1.51
C LEU A 350 -10.55 -4.33 -1.33
N THR A 351 -10.59 -5.58 -0.88
CA THR A 351 -9.42 -6.45 -0.75
C THR A 351 -9.73 -7.89 -1.21
N PRO A 352 -8.84 -8.54 -1.98
CA PRO A 352 -8.99 -9.94 -2.36
C PRO A 352 -8.41 -10.87 -1.30
N THR A 353 -9.04 -12.03 -1.09
CA THR A 353 -8.53 -13.04 -0.14
C THR A 353 -7.45 -13.89 -0.81
N LEU A 354 -6.19 -13.47 -0.68
CA LEU A 354 -5.01 -14.21 -1.15
C LEU A 354 -4.66 -15.39 -0.21
N PRO A 355 -4.13 -16.52 -0.75
CA PRO A 355 -3.60 -17.62 0.07
C PRO A 355 -2.48 -17.17 1.03
N PRO A 356 -2.45 -17.58 2.31
CA PRO A 356 -1.45 -17.13 3.27
C PRO A 356 0.00 -17.32 2.82
N GLY A 357 0.80 -16.26 2.98
CA GLY A 357 2.20 -16.22 2.53
C GLY A 357 2.39 -16.22 1.01
N SER A 358 1.38 -15.84 0.22
CA SER A 358 1.51 -15.55 -1.21
C SER A 358 1.29 -14.08 -1.54
N ASP A 359 1.92 -13.63 -2.63
CA ASP A 359 1.74 -12.33 -3.27
C ASP A 359 1.05 -12.50 -4.64
N PRO A 360 0.54 -11.42 -5.28
CA PRO A 360 -0.08 -11.51 -6.60
C PRO A 360 0.82 -12.10 -7.69
N ALA A 361 2.14 -11.87 -7.66
CA ALA A 361 3.06 -12.41 -8.66
C ALA A 361 3.32 -13.91 -8.49
N ASP A 362 3.40 -14.41 -7.26
CA ASP A 362 3.50 -15.83 -6.92
C ASP A 362 2.18 -16.55 -7.24
N LEU A 363 1.02 -15.91 -7.07
CA LEU A 363 -0.26 -16.48 -7.49
C LEU A 363 -0.35 -16.59 -9.03
N LEU A 364 0.14 -15.59 -9.76
CA LEU A 364 0.27 -15.65 -11.23
C LEU A 364 1.23 -16.79 -11.66
N GLU A 365 2.45 -16.84 -11.12
CA GLU A 365 3.46 -17.86 -11.48
C GLU A 365 2.95 -19.28 -11.19
N ARG A 366 2.33 -19.50 -10.03
CA ARG A 366 1.96 -20.86 -9.55
C ARG A 366 0.59 -21.34 -10.03
N ARG A 367 -0.35 -20.43 -10.36
CA ARG A 367 -1.76 -20.77 -10.62
C ARG A 367 -2.33 -20.11 -11.89
N GLY A 368 -1.62 -19.20 -12.53
CA GLY A 368 -1.99 -18.58 -13.80
C GLY A 368 -2.97 -17.40 -13.69
N PRO A 369 -3.11 -16.61 -14.77
CA PRO A 369 -3.86 -15.34 -14.75
C PRO A 369 -5.35 -15.54 -14.46
N ASP A 370 -5.94 -16.66 -14.89
CA ASP A 370 -7.35 -16.98 -14.65
C ASP A 370 -7.66 -17.35 -13.20
N VAL A 371 -6.64 -17.62 -12.36
CA VAL A 371 -6.82 -17.79 -10.91
C VAL A 371 -6.63 -16.45 -10.20
N LEU A 372 -5.54 -15.73 -10.49
CA LEU A 372 -5.32 -14.39 -9.94
C LEU A 372 -6.49 -13.45 -10.21
N ARG A 373 -6.98 -13.39 -11.47
CA ARG A 373 -8.10 -12.53 -11.83
C ARG A 373 -9.39 -12.87 -11.09
N ARG A 374 -9.70 -14.16 -10.85
CA ARG A 374 -10.88 -14.55 -10.05
C ARG A 374 -10.76 -14.15 -8.59
N VAL A 375 -9.58 -14.32 -7.98
CA VAL A 375 -9.34 -13.89 -6.60
C VAL A 375 -9.47 -12.37 -6.45
N ILE A 376 -9.18 -11.60 -7.52
CA ILE A 376 -9.41 -10.15 -7.62
C ILE A 376 -10.90 -9.81 -7.91
N ASP A 377 -11.60 -10.62 -8.71
CA ASP A 377 -13.04 -10.49 -8.97
C ASP A 377 -13.87 -10.71 -7.68
N ASP A 378 -13.45 -11.65 -6.83
CA ASP A 378 -14.11 -12.04 -5.57
C ASP A 378 -13.72 -11.14 -4.36
N ALA A 379 -13.24 -9.91 -4.60
CA ALA A 379 -12.78 -8.99 -3.54
C ALA A 379 -13.92 -8.42 -2.67
N ARG A 380 -13.71 -8.38 -1.34
CA ARG A 380 -14.67 -7.88 -0.33
C ARG A 380 -14.28 -6.49 0.18
N PRO A 381 -15.18 -5.65 0.73
CA PRO A 381 -14.81 -4.39 1.36
C PRO A 381 -13.76 -4.57 2.47
N LEU A 382 -12.64 -3.86 2.38
CA LEU A 382 -11.54 -3.99 3.34
C LEU A 382 -11.95 -3.55 4.76
N ALA A 383 -12.93 -2.65 4.86
CA ALA A 383 -13.59 -2.28 6.10
C ALA A 383 -14.25 -3.48 6.83
N GLU A 384 -14.75 -4.50 6.12
CA GLU A 384 -15.32 -5.71 6.74
C GLU A 384 -14.24 -6.52 7.45
N THR A 385 -13.07 -6.70 6.83
CA THR A 385 -11.92 -7.39 7.45
C THR A 385 -11.40 -6.64 8.70
N LEU A 386 -11.43 -5.31 8.68
CA LEU A 386 -11.10 -4.50 9.86
C LEU A 386 -12.18 -4.62 10.95
N LEU A 387 -13.47 -4.60 10.58
CA LEU A 387 -14.60 -4.82 11.50
C LEU A 387 -14.50 -6.19 12.20
N GLU A 388 -14.24 -7.25 11.44
CA GLU A 388 -13.99 -8.60 11.95
C GLU A 388 -12.83 -8.63 12.95
N GLU A 389 -11.70 -7.95 12.67
CA GLU A 389 -10.58 -7.87 13.60
C GLU A 389 -10.94 -7.09 14.87
N ARG A 390 -11.57 -5.91 14.76
CA ARG A 390 -12.00 -5.11 15.92
C ARG A 390 -12.96 -5.91 16.82
N LEU A 391 -13.92 -6.62 16.24
CA LEU A 391 -14.94 -7.36 16.98
C LEU A 391 -14.40 -8.65 17.61
N ALA A 392 -13.50 -9.37 16.94
CA ALA A 392 -12.97 -10.64 17.43
C ALA A 392 -11.81 -10.51 18.43
N ASN A 393 -11.07 -9.39 18.43
CA ASN A 393 -9.81 -9.27 19.19
C ASN A 393 -9.78 -8.13 20.23
N LEU A 394 -10.82 -7.29 20.33
CA LEU A 394 -10.95 -6.28 21.38
C LEU A 394 -11.99 -6.69 22.46
N PRO A 395 -11.79 -6.32 23.73
CA PRO A 395 -12.85 -6.40 24.74
C PRO A 395 -14.09 -5.60 24.30
N PRO A 396 -15.34 -6.05 24.58
CA PRO A 396 -16.56 -5.43 24.04
C PRO A 396 -16.68 -3.90 24.22
N ALA A 397 -16.20 -3.37 25.36
CA ALA A 397 -16.19 -1.93 25.65
C ALA A 397 -15.26 -1.10 24.73
N GLN A 398 -14.25 -1.74 24.13
CA GLN A 398 -13.33 -1.15 23.14
C GLN A 398 -13.75 -1.53 21.71
N ALA A 399 -14.27 -2.75 21.51
CA ALA A 399 -14.74 -3.25 20.22
C ALA A 399 -15.85 -2.37 19.63
N LEU A 400 -16.85 -1.96 20.41
CA LEU A 400 -17.96 -1.12 19.94
C LEU A 400 -17.52 0.22 19.31
N PRO A 401 -16.76 1.11 20.00
CA PRO A 401 -16.31 2.37 19.39
C PRO A 401 -15.30 2.15 18.26
N ALA A 402 -14.44 1.14 18.33
CA ALA A 402 -13.49 0.83 17.27
C ALA A 402 -14.20 0.35 15.99
N ALA A 403 -15.13 -0.59 16.11
CA ALA A 403 -15.95 -1.08 15.00
C ALA A 403 -16.83 0.05 14.41
N ALA A 404 -17.45 0.88 15.24
CA ALA A 404 -18.19 2.06 14.78
C ALA A 404 -17.32 3.06 13.99
N THR A 405 -16.04 3.20 14.36
CA THR A 405 -15.08 4.06 13.64
C THR A 405 -14.72 3.48 12.28
N VAL A 406 -14.53 2.17 12.16
CA VAL A 406 -14.34 1.50 10.85
C VAL A 406 -15.62 1.59 10.01
N LEU A 407 -16.79 1.33 10.58
CA LEU A 407 -18.06 1.38 9.84
C LEU A 407 -18.40 2.80 9.32
N ALA A 408 -17.94 3.85 10.00
CA ALA A 408 -18.07 5.23 9.52
C ALA A 408 -17.31 5.52 8.22
N THR A 409 -16.29 4.72 7.85
CA THR A 409 -15.61 4.84 6.55
C THR A 409 -16.40 4.22 5.39
N HIS A 410 -17.40 3.37 5.68
CA HIS A 410 -18.12 2.63 4.66
C HIS A 410 -19.10 3.51 3.85
N SER A 411 -19.54 2.98 2.71
CA SER A 411 -20.79 3.44 2.05
C SER A 411 -21.95 3.47 3.05
N PRO A 412 -22.82 4.51 3.02
CA PRO A 412 -24.00 4.58 3.89
C PRO A 412 -24.93 3.38 3.80
N THR A 413 -24.98 2.72 2.64
CA THR A 413 -25.76 1.48 2.41
C THR A 413 -25.38 0.33 3.35
N SER A 414 -24.20 0.36 3.96
CA SER A 414 -23.70 -0.68 4.86
C SER A 414 -23.85 -0.33 6.35
N TRP A 415 -24.29 0.88 6.70
CA TRP A 415 -24.40 1.32 8.10
C TRP A 415 -25.45 0.53 8.90
N ASP A 416 -26.63 0.30 8.34
CA ASP A 416 -27.68 -0.52 8.97
C ASP A 416 -27.30 -2.00 9.14
N PRO A 417 -26.85 -2.74 8.10
CA PRO A 417 -26.43 -4.14 8.28
C PRO A 417 -25.15 -4.26 9.12
N GLY A 418 -24.21 -3.32 9.01
CA GLY A 418 -23.00 -3.30 9.83
C GLY A 418 -23.30 -3.10 11.31
N THR A 419 -24.22 -2.20 11.66
CA THR A 419 -24.64 -2.01 13.06
C THR A 419 -25.48 -3.16 13.59
N ALA A 420 -26.26 -3.85 12.75
CA ALA A 420 -26.92 -5.11 13.13
C ALA A 420 -25.88 -6.19 13.50
N SER A 421 -24.86 -6.39 12.65
CA SER A 421 -23.76 -7.33 12.88
C SER A 421 -22.95 -7.00 14.16
N ILE A 422 -22.61 -5.73 14.38
CA ILE A 422 -21.96 -5.26 15.62
C ILE A 422 -22.85 -5.55 16.84
N ALA A 423 -24.15 -5.32 16.73
CA ALA A 423 -25.08 -5.51 17.84
C ALA A 423 -25.26 -6.98 18.22
N GLU A 424 -25.41 -7.86 17.23
CA GLU A 424 -25.47 -9.31 17.41
C GLU A 424 -24.17 -9.85 18.02
N THR A 425 -23.01 -9.48 17.43
CA THR A 425 -21.69 -9.98 17.85
C THR A 425 -21.33 -9.57 19.29
N LEU A 426 -21.73 -8.37 19.72
CA LEU A 426 -21.44 -7.86 21.07
C LEU A 426 -22.59 -8.09 22.08
N GLY A 427 -23.72 -8.64 21.66
CA GLY A 427 -24.89 -8.87 22.52
C GLY A 427 -25.58 -7.59 23.01
N ILE A 428 -25.50 -6.50 22.24
CA ILE A 428 -26.06 -5.17 22.57
C ILE A 428 -27.28 -4.86 21.70
N THR A 429 -27.91 -3.69 21.91
CA THR A 429 -29.04 -3.26 21.05
C THR A 429 -28.54 -2.58 19.77
N GLN A 430 -29.19 -2.80 18.63
CA GLN A 430 -28.85 -2.10 17.38
C GLN A 430 -28.95 -0.57 17.54
N LYS A 431 -29.90 -0.07 18.34
CA LYS A 431 -30.04 1.37 18.68
C LYS A 431 -28.81 1.93 19.42
N GLU A 432 -28.05 1.09 20.11
CA GLU A 432 -26.78 1.47 20.75
C GLU A 432 -25.61 1.47 19.76
N ALA A 433 -25.57 0.50 18.84
CA ALA A 433 -24.65 0.52 17.70
C ALA A 433 -24.88 1.74 16.80
N HIS A 434 -26.13 2.05 16.43
CA HIS A 434 -26.53 3.29 15.72
C HIS A 434 -26.03 4.55 16.41
N ARG A 435 -26.22 4.66 17.73
CA ARG A 435 -25.79 5.84 18.51
C ARG A 435 -24.26 6.01 18.50
N THR A 436 -23.50 4.92 18.56
CA THR A 436 -22.04 4.98 18.51
C THR A 436 -21.54 5.28 17.09
N LEU A 437 -22.16 4.67 16.06
CA LEU A 437 -21.87 4.96 14.66
C LEU A 437 -22.14 6.42 14.31
N HIS A 438 -23.27 6.99 14.71
CA HIS A 438 -23.60 8.40 14.48
C HIS A 438 -22.51 9.33 15.05
N LYS A 439 -22.01 9.07 16.26
CA LYS A 439 -20.89 9.82 16.84
C LYS A 439 -19.59 9.66 16.05
N ALA A 440 -19.28 8.44 15.59
CA ALA A 440 -18.11 8.17 14.77
C ALA A 440 -18.18 8.92 13.42
N ILE A 441 -19.34 8.90 12.75
CA ILE A 441 -19.57 9.64 11.50
C ILE A 441 -19.50 11.16 11.73
N GLN A 442 -20.07 11.68 12.83
CA GLN A 442 -19.91 13.10 13.18
C GLN A 442 -18.44 13.48 13.38
N THR A 443 -17.63 12.63 14.01
CA THR A 443 -16.19 12.87 14.18
C THR A 443 -15.45 12.80 12.84
N TRP A 444 -15.78 11.80 12.01
CA TRP A 444 -15.23 11.60 10.67
C TRP A 444 -15.53 12.75 9.71
N HIS A 445 -16.75 13.28 9.70
CA HIS A 445 -17.13 14.44 8.89
C HIS A 445 -16.57 15.77 9.43
N THR A 446 -16.24 15.85 10.73
CA THR A 446 -15.62 17.06 11.30
C THR A 446 -14.15 17.16 10.89
N ASP A 447 -13.41 16.05 10.98
CA ASP A 447 -11.98 16.01 10.73
C ASP A 447 -11.52 14.55 10.48
N PRO A 448 -11.58 14.06 9.23
CA PRO A 448 -11.20 12.69 8.92
C PRO A 448 -9.69 12.47 9.06
N ARG A 449 -8.87 13.51 8.84
CA ARG A 449 -7.40 13.44 8.93
C ARG A 449 -6.93 13.14 10.35
N ARG A 450 -7.54 13.77 11.37
CA ARG A 450 -7.26 13.47 12.78
C ARG A 450 -7.73 12.09 13.19
N VAL A 451 -8.84 11.58 12.63
CA VAL A 451 -9.24 10.18 12.84
C VAL A 451 -8.20 9.25 12.24
N VAL A 452 -7.80 9.44 10.98
CA VAL A 452 -6.75 8.65 10.29
C VAL A 452 -5.44 8.69 11.07
N ALA A 453 -4.93 9.86 11.46
CA ALA A 453 -3.72 9.99 12.26
C ALA A 453 -3.79 9.15 13.56
N THR A 454 -4.92 9.24 14.28
CA THR A 454 -5.16 8.44 15.50
C THR A 454 -5.11 6.93 15.23
N GLN A 455 -5.63 6.45 14.09
CA GLN A 455 -5.56 5.02 13.74
C GLN A 455 -4.14 4.60 13.33
N LEU A 456 -3.42 5.46 12.60
CA LEU A 456 -2.05 5.20 12.16
C LEU A 456 -1.07 5.15 13.35
N ASP A 457 -1.21 6.02 14.35
CA ASP A 457 -0.41 5.98 15.58
C ASP A 457 -0.63 4.67 16.36
N ASN A 458 -1.86 4.15 16.35
CA ASN A 458 -2.26 2.90 17.02
C ASN A 458 -1.82 1.61 16.28
N THR A 459 -1.04 1.69 15.18
CA THR A 459 -0.59 0.53 14.39
C THR A 459 0.16 -0.51 15.25
N HIS A 460 0.83 -0.11 16.34
CA HIS A 460 1.52 -1.04 17.23
C HIS A 460 0.55 -1.96 17.99
N ASP A 461 -0.58 -1.43 18.46
CA ASP A 461 -1.60 -2.19 19.19
C ASP A 461 -2.32 -3.15 18.24
N VAL A 462 -2.63 -2.70 17.02
CA VAL A 462 -3.16 -3.53 15.94
C VAL A 462 -2.22 -4.71 15.66
N LYS A 463 -0.93 -4.42 15.45
CA LYS A 463 0.09 -5.43 15.24
C LYS A 463 0.13 -6.44 16.39
N THR A 464 0.12 -5.97 17.63
CA THR A 464 0.24 -6.82 18.82
C THR A 464 -0.94 -7.80 18.90
N ARG A 465 -2.18 -7.34 18.70
CA ARG A 465 -3.36 -8.22 18.65
C ARG A 465 -3.29 -9.23 17.52
N MET A 466 -2.85 -8.82 16.33
CA MET A 466 -2.69 -9.75 15.20
C MET A 466 -1.60 -10.81 15.46
N GLU A 467 -0.49 -10.45 16.09
CA GLU A 467 0.56 -11.39 16.51
C GLU A 467 0.06 -12.35 17.60
N GLU A 468 -0.65 -11.86 18.62
CA GLU A 468 -1.27 -12.69 19.66
C GLU A 468 -2.29 -13.68 19.07
N ARG A 469 -3.16 -13.23 18.14
CA ARG A 469 -4.14 -14.06 17.43
C ARG A 469 -3.48 -15.11 16.53
N ASP A 470 -2.41 -14.75 15.82
CA ASP A 470 -1.69 -15.70 14.96
C ASP A 470 -0.81 -16.68 15.74
N ALA A 471 -0.45 -16.36 16.99
CA ALA A 471 0.22 -17.26 17.93
C ALA A 471 -0.72 -18.24 18.66
N GLN A 472 -2.05 -18.08 18.55
CA GLN A 472 -3.01 -19.00 19.19
C GLN A 472 -2.94 -20.40 18.60
N ALA A 473 -3.06 -21.43 19.46
CA ALA A 473 -3.28 -22.80 19.00
C ALA A 473 -4.55 -22.88 18.12
N PRO A 474 -4.59 -23.71 17.07
CA PRO A 474 -5.76 -23.86 16.20
C PRO A 474 -7.06 -24.08 16.97
N GLU A 475 -7.00 -24.86 18.05
CA GLU A 475 -8.10 -25.20 18.95
C GLU A 475 -8.71 -24.00 19.71
N ALA A 476 -8.00 -22.87 19.76
CA ALA A 476 -8.49 -21.59 20.27
C ALA A 476 -8.85 -20.64 19.10
N ARG A 477 -7.94 -20.47 18.13
CA ARG A 477 -8.09 -19.59 16.96
C ARG A 477 -9.43 -19.78 16.23
N TRP A 478 -9.84 -21.03 16.04
CA TRP A 478 -11.04 -21.36 15.24
C TRP A 478 -12.35 -21.43 16.05
N VAL A 479 -12.33 -21.20 17.37
CA VAL A 479 -13.53 -21.34 18.23
C VAL A 479 -14.64 -20.40 17.81
N ALA A 480 -14.34 -19.13 17.51
CA ALA A 480 -15.36 -18.14 17.12
C ALA A 480 -16.08 -18.56 15.82
N VAL A 481 -15.31 -18.87 14.77
CA VAL A 481 -15.82 -19.34 13.48
C VAL A 481 -16.62 -20.63 13.63
N ALA A 482 -16.14 -21.60 14.41
CA ALA A 482 -16.86 -22.84 14.67
C ALA A 482 -18.18 -22.60 15.44
N THR A 483 -18.18 -21.69 16.42
CA THR A 483 -19.40 -21.35 17.19
C THR A 483 -20.47 -20.70 16.31
N GLN A 484 -20.07 -19.92 15.32
CA GLN A 484 -20.98 -19.33 14.31
C GLN A 484 -21.56 -20.37 13.35
N ILE A 485 -20.83 -21.45 13.04
CA ILE A 485 -21.28 -22.55 12.17
C ILE A 485 -22.24 -23.48 12.93
N ASP A 486 -21.83 -23.96 14.11
CA ASP A 486 -22.65 -24.76 15.03
C ASP A 486 -22.01 -24.70 16.42
N SER A 487 -22.75 -24.19 17.41
CA SER A 487 -22.27 -23.99 18.79
C SER A 487 -21.89 -25.28 19.53
N ARG A 488 -22.20 -26.46 18.99
CA ARG A 488 -21.71 -27.75 19.48
C ARG A 488 -20.22 -27.98 19.16
N LEU A 489 -19.71 -27.42 18.06
CA LEU A 489 -18.42 -27.78 17.48
C LEU A 489 -17.23 -27.64 18.45
N PRO A 490 -17.06 -26.55 19.22
CA PRO A 490 -15.93 -26.39 20.15
C PRO A 490 -15.98 -27.31 21.38
N HIS A 491 -17.11 -27.98 21.61
CA HIS A 491 -17.37 -28.81 22.79
C HIS A 491 -17.29 -30.32 22.50
N GLU A 492 -17.16 -30.72 21.23
CA GLU A 492 -17.00 -32.13 20.85
C GLU A 492 -15.56 -32.63 21.00
N ALA A 493 -15.39 -33.91 21.36
CA ALA A 493 -14.07 -34.53 21.56
C ALA A 493 -13.19 -34.56 20.29
N ASP A 494 -13.76 -34.38 19.10
CA ASP A 494 -13.06 -34.34 17.82
C ASP A 494 -12.67 -32.91 17.40
N TRP A 495 -13.08 -31.88 18.17
CA TRP A 495 -12.77 -30.47 17.93
C TRP A 495 -11.28 -30.22 17.62
N PRO A 496 -10.30 -30.76 18.37
CA PRO A 496 -8.89 -30.51 18.09
C PRO A 496 -8.45 -30.97 16.70
N ALA A 497 -9.07 -32.02 16.16
CA ALA A 497 -8.75 -32.51 14.84
C ALA A 497 -9.51 -31.77 13.73
N LEU A 498 -10.71 -31.24 14.00
CA LEU A 498 -11.39 -30.29 13.11
C LEU A 498 -10.59 -28.97 13.01
N ALA A 499 -10.23 -28.37 14.14
CA ALA A 499 -9.50 -27.10 14.18
C ALA A 499 -8.16 -27.15 13.43
N ARG A 500 -7.46 -28.30 13.44
CA ARG A 500 -6.24 -28.49 12.63
C ARG A 500 -6.50 -28.65 11.14
N VAL A 501 -7.65 -29.21 10.73
CA VAL A 501 -8.08 -29.24 9.31
C VAL A 501 -8.51 -27.85 8.84
N MET A 502 -9.22 -27.10 9.68
CA MET A 502 -9.52 -25.68 9.45
C MET A 502 -8.24 -24.86 9.27
N GLN A 503 -7.23 -25.06 10.12
CA GLN A 503 -5.92 -24.43 9.95
C GLN A 503 -5.21 -24.85 8.66
N GLN A 504 -5.28 -26.13 8.27
CA GLN A 504 -4.68 -26.60 7.02
C GLN A 504 -5.35 -25.93 5.80
N LEU A 505 -6.69 -25.94 5.74
CA LEU A 505 -7.46 -25.28 4.68
C LEU A 505 -7.14 -23.79 4.56
N HIS A 506 -7.03 -23.09 5.70
CA HIS A 506 -6.61 -21.70 5.73
C HIS A 506 -5.21 -21.53 5.12
N ASN A 507 -4.23 -22.33 5.56
CA ASN A 507 -2.86 -22.29 5.05
C ASN A 507 -2.77 -22.64 3.54
N GLU A 508 -3.70 -23.43 3.02
CA GLU A 508 -3.82 -23.76 1.59
C GLU A 508 -4.55 -22.68 0.76
N GLY A 509 -5.09 -21.65 1.42
CA GLY A 509 -5.71 -20.48 0.81
C GLY A 509 -7.22 -20.52 0.69
N HIS A 510 -7.90 -21.38 1.44
CA HIS A 510 -9.36 -21.42 1.48
C HIS A 510 -9.92 -20.48 2.55
N ASP A 511 -10.98 -19.72 2.20
CA ASP A 511 -11.85 -19.09 3.20
C ASP A 511 -12.61 -20.20 3.93
N VAL A 512 -12.12 -20.54 5.13
CA VAL A 512 -12.62 -21.66 5.95
C VAL A 512 -14.05 -21.40 6.44
N ALA A 513 -14.41 -20.14 6.69
CA ALA A 513 -15.74 -19.78 7.17
C ALA A 513 -16.76 -20.00 6.04
N VAL A 514 -16.50 -19.44 4.85
CA VAL A 514 -17.35 -19.61 3.66
C VAL A 514 -17.42 -21.08 3.24
N LEU A 515 -16.30 -21.80 3.22
CA LEU A 515 -16.26 -23.21 2.84
C LEU A 515 -17.08 -24.08 3.81
N ALA A 516 -16.89 -23.92 5.12
CA ALA A 516 -17.64 -24.69 6.12
C ALA A 516 -19.14 -24.32 6.14
N GLN A 517 -19.49 -23.04 6.00
CA GLN A 517 -20.88 -22.62 5.86
C GLN A 517 -21.54 -23.25 4.62
N LYS A 518 -20.86 -23.28 3.47
CA LYS A 518 -21.34 -23.98 2.26
C LYS A 518 -21.56 -25.47 2.52
N THR A 519 -20.58 -26.15 3.13
CA THR A 519 -20.67 -27.58 3.48
C THR A 519 -21.84 -27.92 4.42
N VAL A 520 -22.25 -26.99 5.29
CA VAL A 520 -23.39 -27.15 6.21
C VAL A 520 -24.72 -26.73 5.57
N ALA A 521 -24.70 -25.79 4.62
CA ALA A 521 -25.88 -25.38 3.85
C ALA A 521 -26.34 -26.46 2.84
N GLU A 522 -25.42 -27.30 2.36
CA GLU A 522 -25.74 -28.41 1.44
C GLU A 522 -26.42 -29.60 2.15
N GLU A 523 -26.00 -29.93 3.37
CA GLU A 523 -26.63 -30.96 4.22
C GLU A 523 -26.37 -30.64 5.71
N PRO A 524 -27.36 -30.71 6.62
CA PRO A 524 -27.15 -30.47 8.05
C PRO A 524 -26.10 -31.39 8.69
N LEU A 525 -25.44 -30.92 9.76
CA LEU A 525 -24.45 -31.70 10.50
C LEU A 525 -25.09 -32.77 11.40
N ALA A 526 -24.53 -33.98 11.37
CA ALA A 526 -24.96 -35.11 12.18
C ALA A 526 -24.73 -34.92 13.70
N ASP A 527 -25.13 -35.92 14.50
CA ASP A 527 -24.96 -35.95 15.98
C ASP A 527 -23.51 -35.82 16.47
N ARG A 528 -22.52 -36.01 15.58
CA ARG A 528 -21.10 -35.75 15.82
C ARG A 528 -20.62 -34.67 14.85
N SER A 529 -21.09 -33.45 15.09
CA SER A 529 -20.94 -32.31 14.20
C SER A 529 -19.48 -32.04 13.82
N ALA A 530 -18.54 -32.19 14.77
CA ALA A 530 -17.12 -31.93 14.52
C ALA A 530 -16.46 -33.07 13.73
N GLN A 531 -16.87 -34.32 13.98
CA GLN A 531 -16.37 -35.48 13.24
C GLN A 531 -16.85 -35.46 11.77
N ASP A 532 -18.12 -35.09 11.58
CA ASP A 532 -18.80 -35.00 10.28
C ASP A 532 -18.24 -33.84 9.44
N LEU A 533 -18.27 -32.61 9.96
CA LEU A 533 -17.74 -31.43 9.28
C LEU A 533 -16.28 -31.62 8.88
N ARG A 534 -15.44 -32.18 9.75
CA ARG A 534 -14.04 -32.50 9.42
C ARG A 534 -13.95 -33.49 8.26
N TYR A 535 -14.80 -34.52 8.21
CA TYR A 535 -14.75 -35.50 7.13
C TYR A 535 -15.18 -34.90 5.79
N ARG A 536 -16.24 -34.08 5.77
CA ARG A 536 -16.69 -33.37 4.56
C ARG A 536 -15.63 -32.39 4.07
N LEU A 537 -15.07 -31.56 4.95
CA LEU A 537 -13.98 -30.63 4.64
C LEU A 537 -12.72 -31.32 4.09
N ILE A 538 -12.37 -32.52 4.59
CA ILE A 538 -11.28 -33.35 4.01
C ILE A 538 -11.65 -33.90 2.62
N THR A 539 -12.94 -34.10 2.33
CA THR A 539 -13.42 -34.70 1.07
C THR A 539 -13.58 -33.67 -0.04
N GLU A 540 -13.88 -32.42 0.29
CA GLU A 540 -13.88 -31.26 -0.64
C GLU A 540 -12.46 -30.83 -1.07
N LEU A 541 -11.40 -31.29 -0.37
CA LEU A 541 -10.02 -31.04 -0.78
C LEU A 541 -9.69 -31.73 -2.12
N PRO A 542 -9.29 -31.00 -3.17
CA PRO A 542 -8.81 -31.62 -4.40
C PRO A 542 -7.57 -32.47 -4.09
N SER A 543 -7.64 -33.77 -4.38
CA SER A 543 -6.83 -34.78 -3.68
C SER A 543 -5.31 -34.70 -3.90
N GLY A 544 -4.63 -33.90 -3.09
CA GLY A 544 -3.18 -33.76 -3.04
C GLY A 544 -2.61 -34.07 -1.66
N HIS A 545 -2.02 -35.26 -1.49
CA HIS A 545 -1.17 -35.63 -0.34
C HIS A 545 -1.81 -35.67 1.06
N VAL A 546 -2.93 -36.39 1.24
CA VAL A 546 -3.28 -36.94 2.56
C VAL A 546 -2.41 -38.17 2.85
N ALA A 547 -1.68 -38.16 3.97
CA ALA A 547 -0.87 -39.30 4.41
C ALA A 547 -1.75 -40.54 4.72
N PRO A 548 -1.32 -41.77 4.38
CA PRO A 548 -2.16 -42.95 4.50
C PRO A 548 -2.55 -43.26 5.95
N ARG A 549 -3.82 -43.59 6.18
CA ARG A 549 -4.33 -44.03 7.49
C ARG A 549 -3.48 -45.17 8.06
N PRO A 550 -3.15 -45.16 9.37
CA PRO A 550 -2.53 -46.30 10.03
C PRO A 550 -3.53 -47.47 10.11
N THR A 551 -3.42 -48.41 9.18
CA THR A 551 -4.24 -49.64 9.18
C THR A 551 -3.62 -50.67 10.13
N ASN A 552 -4.37 -51.03 11.19
CA ASN A 552 -3.98 -52.11 12.10
C ASN A 552 -4.17 -53.49 11.42
N ASP A 553 -3.23 -53.83 10.53
CA ASP A 553 -3.07 -55.15 9.92
C ASP A 553 -1.66 -55.68 10.21
N PRO A 554 -1.47 -56.56 11.22
CA PRO A 554 -0.15 -57.03 11.64
C PRO A 554 0.54 -57.94 10.61
N THR A 555 -0.12 -58.29 9.48
CA THR A 555 0.46 -59.19 8.47
C THR A 555 1.34 -58.48 7.44
N LYS A 556 1.16 -57.16 7.23
CA LYS A 556 1.84 -56.43 6.13
C LYS A 556 3.22 -55.88 6.48
N SER A 557 3.51 -55.62 7.76
CA SER A 557 4.80 -55.04 8.19
C SER A 557 6.01 -55.90 7.82
N ARG A 558 5.83 -57.20 7.57
CA ARG A 558 6.93 -58.14 7.25
C ARG A 558 7.35 -58.16 5.78
N ALA A 559 6.58 -57.56 4.87
CA ALA A 559 6.92 -57.47 3.44
C ALA A 559 7.80 -56.25 3.13
N ILE A 560 7.42 -55.08 3.66
CA ILE A 560 8.06 -53.78 3.38
C ILE A 560 9.52 -53.76 3.86
N ASP A 561 9.82 -54.45 4.96
CA ASP A 561 11.15 -54.47 5.58
C ASP A 561 12.17 -55.34 4.82
N LEU A 562 11.71 -56.25 3.93
CA LEU A 562 12.60 -56.97 3.01
C LEU A 562 13.00 -56.10 1.81
N GLU A 563 12.06 -55.36 1.21
CA GLU A 563 12.36 -54.48 0.07
C GLU A 563 13.27 -53.30 0.44
N ARG A 564 13.22 -52.80 1.68
CA ARG A 564 14.18 -51.77 2.13
C ARG A 564 15.61 -52.30 2.27
N ARG A 565 15.79 -53.57 2.62
CA ARG A 565 17.13 -54.17 2.77
C ARG A 565 17.82 -54.48 1.45
N SER A 566 17.08 -54.80 0.38
CA SER A 566 17.67 -55.07 -0.93
C SER A 566 18.15 -53.82 -1.67
N ARG A 567 17.60 -52.63 -1.38
CA ARG A 567 17.92 -51.37 -2.07
C ARG A 567 19.06 -50.54 -1.43
N LEU A 568 19.67 -51.01 -0.34
CA LEU A 568 20.73 -50.30 0.40
C LEU A 568 22.12 -50.98 0.31
N SER A 569 22.32 -51.91 -0.61
CA SER A 569 23.54 -52.75 -0.69
C SER A 569 24.42 -52.54 -1.92
N VAL A 570 24.21 -51.49 -2.73
CA VAL A 570 24.94 -51.27 -4.00
C VAL A 570 25.39 -49.81 -4.15
N ALA A 571 26.39 -49.40 -3.35
CA ALA A 571 27.04 -48.08 -3.47
C ALA A 571 28.43 -48.00 -2.80
N SER A 572 29.33 -48.98 -3.04
CA SER A 572 30.71 -48.97 -2.50
C SER A 572 31.78 -49.28 -3.55
N HIS A 573 32.80 -48.41 -3.59
CA HIS A 573 34.04 -48.34 -4.39
C HIS A 573 35.03 -49.53 -4.23
N PRO A 574 36.19 -49.62 -4.95
CA PRO A 574 36.67 -48.91 -6.18
C PRO A 574 37.39 -49.85 -7.22
N ASP A 575 38.16 -49.22 -8.13
CA ASP A 575 39.50 -49.61 -8.67
C ASP A 575 39.72 -50.34 -10.02
N GLN A 576 40.29 -49.57 -10.96
CA GLN A 576 41.56 -49.78 -11.71
C GLN A 576 41.87 -50.96 -12.69
N LEU A 577 42.66 -50.57 -13.71
CA LEU A 577 43.67 -51.33 -14.51
C LEU A 577 43.28 -52.25 -15.70
N GLY A 578 43.41 -51.68 -16.92
CA GLY A 578 44.02 -52.35 -18.09
C GLY A 578 43.14 -53.28 -18.95
N PRO A 579 43.69 -53.90 -20.03
CA PRO A 579 45.11 -53.92 -20.44
C PRO A 579 45.41 -53.44 -21.88
N SER A 580 46.69 -53.47 -22.22
CA SER A 580 47.37 -53.07 -23.46
C SER A 580 46.83 -53.62 -24.79
N ARG A 581 46.85 -52.77 -25.83
CA ARG A 581 47.81 -52.92 -26.94
C ARG A 581 48.09 -51.63 -27.69
#